data_AF-A0A7C3BJJ4-F1
#
_entry.id   AF-A0A7C3BJJ4-F1
#
_cell.length_a   1.000
_cell.length_b   1.000
_cell.length_c   1.000
_cell.angle_alpha   90.00
_cell.angle_beta   90.00
_cell.angle_gamma   90.00
#
_symmetry.space_group_name_H-M   'P 1'
#
loop_
_entity.id
_entity.type
_entity.pdbx_description
1 polymer ?
#
loop_
_entity_poly.entity_id
_entity_poly.type
_entity_poly.pdbx_seq_one_letter_code
_entity_poly.pdbx_strand_id
1 'polypeptide(L)'
;MKKLIILSITLLMLTTACGQADAPTVETEAQAVVPTAEATKTPLPTPSPTPKALETVEIVNDGSVSPLARSVSPVEKPATEIGGAMDISTLPAKTQEMIQKSKEMLVDLLGDGLKAEEVSVVSVESREWRDGSLGCPKPGMMYTQATTSGYLIVLEAGGRQYEFHTGGVNSGVLCKIDGKPAWEALKQ
;
A
#
# COMPACT_ATOMS: atom_id res chain seq x y z
N MET A 1 -55.09 -2.74 18.20
CA MET A 1 -55.60 -4.12 18.39
C MET A 1 -54.39 -5.03 18.23
N LYS A 2 -53.82 -5.55 19.33
CA LYS A 2 -53.95 -6.95 19.82
C LYS A 2 -53.49 -7.94 18.71
N LYS A 3 -52.45 -8.77 18.80
CA LYS A 3 -51.85 -9.60 19.89
C LYS A 3 -50.45 -10.05 19.39
N LEU A 4 -49.35 -10.08 20.15
CA LEU A 4 -48.92 -11.11 21.12
C LEU A 4 -49.26 -12.56 20.68
N ILE A 5 -48.30 -13.26 20.06
CA ILE A 5 -48.22 -14.73 19.90
C ILE A 5 -46.72 -15.09 20.00
N ILE A 6 -46.20 -15.39 21.19
CA ILE A 6 -46.10 -16.74 21.81
C ILE A 6 -45.11 -17.67 21.08
N LEU A 7 -43.89 -17.69 21.61
CA LEU A 7 -43.12 -18.86 22.06
C LEU A 7 -43.58 -20.25 21.53
N SER A 8 -42.76 -20.88 20.69
CA SER A 8 -42.78 -22.34 20.47
C SER A 8 -41.36 -22.88 20.35
N ILE A 9 -40.85 -23.29 21.49
CA ILE A 9 -39.66 -24.13 21.70
C ILE A 9 -40.04 -25.58 21.36
N THR A 10 -39.29 -26.20 20.44
CA THR A 10 -39.08 -27.67 20.32
C THR A 10 -37.73 -27.82 19.59
N LEU A 11 -36.58 -28.07 20.22
CA LEU A 11 -36.11 -29.18 21.06
C LEU A 11 -36.38 -30.58 20.48
N LEU A 12 -35.45 -31.09 19.66
CA LEU A 12 -34.94 -32.48 19.51
C LEU A 12 -34.18 -32.51 18.17
N MET A 13 -32.91 -32.91 18.06
CA MET A 13 -32.34 -34.21 18.43
C MET A 13 -30.84 -34.11 18.69
N LEU A 14 -30.40 -34.82 19.72
CA LEU A 14 -29.00 -35.19 19.95
C LEU A 14 -28.54 -36.13 18.82
N THR A 15 -27.41 -35.81 18.20
CA THR A 15 -26.53 -36.83 17.62
C THR A 15 -25.13 -36.68 18.20
N THR A 16 -24.87 -37.57 19.15
CA THR A 16 -23.57 -37.94 19.67
C THR A 16 -22.69 -38.43 18.52
N ALA A 17 -21.55 -37.79 18.30
CA ALA A 17 -20.41 -38.38 17.61
C ALA A 17 -19.14 -38.00 18.39
N CYS A 18 -18.71 -38.89 19.29
CA CYS A 18 -17.32 -38.97 19.72
C CYS A 18 -16.51 -39.67 18.62
N GLY A 19 -15.28 -39.22 18.39
CA GLY A 19 -14.29 -39.88 17.53
C GLY A 19 -13.79 -38.91 16.45
N GLN A 20 -12.51 -38.62 16.28
CA GLN A 20 -11.29 -39.29 16.71
C GLN A 20 -10.26 -38.19 16.96
N ALA A 21 -9.58 -38.23 18.10
CA ALA A 21 -8.37 -37.44 18.31
C ALA A 21 -7.22 -38.16 17.60
N ASP A 22 -6.98 -37.81 16.33
CA ASP A 22 -5.72 -38.12 15.67
C ASP A 22 -4.68 -37.13 16.18
N ALA A 23 -4.02 -37.50 17.27
CA ALA A 23 -2.76 -36.90 17.65
C ALA A 23 -1.73 -37.27 16.57
N PRO A 24 -1.03 -36.30 15.95
CA PRO A 24 0.18 -36.64 15.21
C PRO A 24 1.20 -37.15 16.22
N THR A 25 1.56 -38.44 16.09
CA THR A 25 2.78 -39.00 16.67
C THR A 25 3.95 -38.19 16.12
N VAL A 26 4.40 -37.20 16.89
CA VAL A 26 5.71 -36.59 16.67
C VAL A 26 6.70 -37.62 17.21
N GLU A 27 7.12 -38.52 16.31
CA GLU A 27 8.28 -39.35 16.56
C GLU A 27 9.47 -38.42 16.86
N THR A 28 9.94 -38.57 18.09
CA THR A 28 11.20 -38.04 18.57
C THR A 28 12.30 -38.69 17.76
N GLU A 29 12.88 -37.95 16.82
CA GLU A 29 14.23 -38.19 16.38
C GLU A 29 15.06 -36.94 16.61
N ALA A 30 15.68 -36.93 17.80
CA ALA A 30 16.75 -36.02 18.14
C ALA A 30 17.96 -36.35 17.26
N GLN A 31 18.07 -35.71 16.11
CA GLN A 31 19.34 -35.63 15.39
C GLN A 31 19.97 -34.27 15.65
N ALA A 32 20.90 -34.28 16.61
CA ALA A 32 21.86 -33.22 16.84
C ALA A 32 22.77 -33.08 15.61
N VAL A 33 22.38 -32.21 14.68
CA VAL A 33 23.30 -31.70 13.65
C VAL A 33 24.14 -30.59 14.29
N VAL A 34 25.34 -30.99 14.68
CA VAL A 34 26.48 -30.12 14.98
C VAL A 34 26.62 -29.00 13.94
N PRO A 35 26.60 -27.71 14.32
CA PRO A 35 27.14 -26.67 13.46
C PRO A 35 28.67 -26.70 13.56
N THR A 36 29.32 -27.32 12.58
CA THR A 36 30.74 -27.05 12.31
C THR A 36 30.83 -25.62 11.81
N ALA A 37 31.31 -24.73 12.68
CA ALA A 37 31.72 -23.39 12.34
C ALA A 37 32.96 -23.46 11.44
N GLU A 38 32.77 -23.41 10.13
CA GLU A 38 33.85 -23.09 9.19
C GLU A 38 33.85 -21.59 8.90
N ALA A 39 34.76 -20.91 9.60
CA ALA A 39 35.14 -19.53 9.35
C ALA A 39 35.71 -19.40 7.94
N THR A 40 34.84 -19.09 6.97
CA THR A 40 35.26 -18.69 5.63
C THR A 40 35.50 -17.18 5.61
N LYS A 41 36.75 -16.85 5.33
CA LYS A 41 37.35 -15.52 5.21
C LYS A 41 36.42 -14.48 4.59
N THR A 42 36.31 -13.35 5.29
CA THR A 42 35.85 -12.05 4.79
C THR A 42 36.49 -11.71 3.45
N PRO A 43 35.73 -11.56 2.35
CA PRO A 43 36.18 -10.76 1.22
C PRO A 43 36.15 -9.30 1.66
N LEU A 44 37.33 -8.67 1.69
CA LEU A 44 37.48 -7.24 1.91
C LEU A 44 36.61 -6.48 0.88
N PRO A 45 35.77 -5.51 1.26
CA PRO A 45 35.12 -4.67 0.28
C PRO A 45 36.20 -3.84 -0.44
N THR A 46 36.31 -4.05 -1.75
CA THR A 46 37.10 -3.26 -2.68
C THR A 46 36.83 -1.76 -2.46
N PRO A 47 37.86 -0.90 -2.36
CA PRO A 47 37.64 0.54 -2.25
C PRO A 47 36.93 1.09 -3.49
N SER A 48 35.90 1.89 -3.20
CA SER A 48 35.12 2.73 -4.11
C SER A 48 35.99 3.45 -5.15
N PRO A 49 35.54 3.61 -6.42
CA PRO A 49 36.25 4.45 -7.37
C PRO A 49 36.23 5.91 -6.89
N THR A 50 37.43 6.42 -6.61
CA THR A 50 37.75 7.83 -6.42
C THR A 50 37.13 8.66 -7.55
N PRO A 51 36.22 9.63 -7.28
CA PRO A 51 35.89 10.63 -8.28
C PRO A 51 37.15 11.44 -8.59
N LYS A 52 37.58 11.35 -9.85
CA LYS A 52 38.73 12.05 -10.39
C LYS A 52 38.56 13.56 -10.15
N ALA A 53 39.66 14.17 -9.74
CA ALA A 53 39.82 15.56 -9.42
C ALA A 53 39.24 16.52 -10.46
N LEU A 54 38.51 17.53 -9.96
CA LEU A 54 38.66 18.95 -10.24
C LEU A 54 39.05 19.31 -11.68
N GLU A 55 38.05 19.47 -12.55
CA GLU A 55 38.17 20.30 -13.74
C GLU A 55 37.50 21.64 -13.45
N THR A 56 38.34 22.66 -13.25
CA THR A 56 37.95 24.07 -13.11
C THR A 56 37.34 24.52 -14.42
N VAL A 57 36.01 24.62 -14.48
CA VAL A 57 35.32 25.30 -15.58
C VAL A 57 35.29 26.79 -15.24
N GLU A 58 36.09 27.57 -15.96
CA GLU A 58 36.11 29.03 -15.89
C GLU A 58 34.75 29.58 -16.34
N ILE A 59 33.99 30.13 -15.40
CA ILE A 59 32.76 30.87 -15.69
C ILE A 59 33.18 32.25 -16.19
N VAL A 60 33.28 32.42 -17.51
CA VAL A 60 33.29 33.74 -18.13
C VAL A 60 31.87 34.32 -18.07
N ASN A 61 31.68 35.24 -17.13
CA ASN A 61 30.50 36.11 -17.05
C ASN A 61 30.70 37.31 -17.99
N ASP A 62 30.27 37.18 -19.24
CA ASP A 62 30.07 38.32 -20.14
C ASP A 62 28.57 38.63 -20.22
N GLY A 63 28.26 39.88 -19.90
CA GLY A 63 26.91 40.31 -19.58
C GLY A 63 26.01 40.59 -20.79
N SER A 64 24.86 41.16 -20.43
CA SER A 64 24.00 41.97 -21.30
C SER A 64 23.23 41.22 -22.39
N VAL A 65 21.94 40.95 -22.13
CA VAL A 65 20.86 41.53 -22.97
C VAL A 65 19.54 41.65 -22.20
N SER A 66 18.85 42.73 -22.54
CA SER A 66 17.74 43.41 -21.88
C SER A 66 16.44 42.61 -21.64
N PRO A 67 15.60 43.07 -20.70
CA PRO A 67 14.28 42.50 -20.44
C PRO A 67 13.25 43.07 -21.43
N LEU A 68 12.75 42.24 -22.33
CA LEU A 68 11.47 42.46 -22.99
C LEU A 68 10.44 41.58 -22.29
N ALA A 69 9.70 42.20 -21.38
CA ALA A 69 8.54 41.61 -20.74
C ALA A 69 7.52 41.17 -21.80
N ARG A 70 7.54 39.87 -22.14
CA ARG A 70 6.42 39.23 -22.82
C ARG A 70 5.37 38.96 -21.77
N SER A 71 4.30 39.73 -21.83
CA SER A 71 3.05 39.48 -21.12
C SER A 71 2.55 38.08 -21.50
N VAL A 72 2.87 37.08 -20.67
CA VAL A 72 2.23 35.78 -20.74
C VAL A 72 0.89 35.94 -20.05
N SER A 73 -0.16 35.97 -20.87
CA SER A 73 -1.55 35.89 -20.43
C SER A 73 -1.69 34.77 -19.40
N PRO A 74 -2.49 34.97 -18.34
CA PRO A 74 -2.79 33.90 -17.40
C PRO A 74 -3.32 32.69 -18.16
N VAL A 75 -2.61 31.56 -18.06
CA VAL A 75 -3.22 30.25 -18.28
C VAL A 75 -4.26 30.13 -17.19
N GLU A 76 -5.50 30.48 -17.51
CA GLU A 76 -6.67 29.98 -16.80
C GLU A 76 -6.65 28.46 -16.96
N LYS A 77 -5.99 27.82 -16.01
CA LYS A 77 -6.18 26.42 -15.69
C LYS A 77 -7.69 26.27 -15.48
N PRO A 78 -8.42 25.46 -16.26
CA PRO A 78 -9.80 25.19 -15.95
C PRO A 78 -9.80 24.51 -14.58
N ALA A 79 -10.16 25.26 -13.54
CA ALA A 79 -10.68 24.70 -12.31
C ALA A 79 -12.10 24.25 -12.63
N THR A 80 -12.20 23.18 -13.42
CA THR A 80 -13.48 22.55 -13.76
C THR A 80 -13.81 21.58 -12.63
N GLU A 81 -14.74 22.02 -11.78
CA GLU A 81 -15.71 21.20 -11.04
C GLU A 81 -15.12 20.10 -10.13
N ILE A 82 -14.85 20.50 -8.89
CA ILE A 82 -14.61 19.63 -7.73
C ILE A 82 -15.89 18.83 -7.45
N GLY A 83 -15.87 17.52 -7.72
CA GLY A 83 -16.99 16.62 -7.41
C GLY A 83 -17.22 15.49 -8.39
N GLY A 84 -16.43 15.39 -9.47
CA GLY A 84 -16.48 14.24 -10.38
C GLY A 84 -15.73 13.07 -9.77
N ALA A 85 -16.46 12.09 -9.22
CA ALA A 85 -15.90 10.76 -9.00
C ALA A 85 -15.17 10.32 -10.27
N MET A 86 -13.90 9.92 -10.14
CA MET A 86 -13.09 9.50 -11.28
C MET A 86 -13.84 8.42 -12.06
N ASP A 87 -13.97 8.57 -13.38
CA ASP A 87 -14.58 7.52 -14.20
C ASP A 87 -13.61 6.34 -14.34
N ILE A 88 -13.80 5.40 -13.43
CA ILE A 88 -13.01 4.18 -13.29
C ILE A 88 -13.19 3.25 -14.49
N SER A 89 -14.27 3.41 -15.28
CA SER A 89 -14.61 2.49 -16.38
C SER A 89 -13.62 2.57 -17.56
N THR A 90 -12.92 3.70 -17.69
CA THR A 90 -11.92 3.95 -18.74
C THR A 90 -10.52 3.40 -18.38
N LEU A 91 -10.30 2.97 -17.13
CA LEU A 91 -9.02 2.43 -16.69
C LEU A 91 -8.82 0.97 -17.14
N PRO A 92 -7.58 0.49 -17.27
CA PRO A 92 -7.31 -0.91 -17.56
C PRO A 92 -7.95 -1.86 -16.53
N ALA A 93 -8.42 -3.02 -16.98
CA ALA A 93 -9.09 -4.02 -16.13
C ALA A 93 -8.29 -4.37 -14.86
N LYS A 94 -6.97 -4.52 -14.99
CA LYS A 94 -6.09 -4.78 -13.83
C LYS A 94 -6.10 -3.62 -12.82
N THR A 95 -6.13 -2.38 -13.30
CA THR A 95 -6.23 -1.20 -12.41
C THR A 95 -7.58 -1.17 -11.72
N GLN A 96 -8.66 -1.48 -12.43
CA GLN A 96 -10.02 -1.57 -11.87
C GLN A 96 -10.11 -2.63 -10.76
N GLU A 97 -9.50 -3.79 -10.97
CA GLU A 97 -9.40 -4.86 -9.95
C GLU A 97 -8.67 -4.37 -8.69
N MET A 98 -7.55 -3.65 -8.85
CA MET A 98 -6.80 -3.12 -7.71
C MET A 98 -7.57 -2.04 -6.93
N ILE A 99 -8.37 -1.23 -7.62
CA ILE A 99 -9.25 -0.25 -6.98
C ILE A 99 -10.32 -0.98 -6.17
N GLN A 100 -10.96 -1.99 -6.74
CA GLN A 100 -11.99 -2.77 -6.06
C GLN A 100 -11.44 -3.46 -4.81
N LYS A 101 -10.28 -4.10 -4.93
CA LYS A 101 -9.57 -4.72 -3.79
C LYS A 101 -9.20 -3.71 -2.69
N SER A 102 -8.83 -2.49 -3.08
CA SER A 102 -8.51 -1.42 -2.12
C SER A 102 -9.77 -0.94 -1.39
N LYS A 103 -10.91 -0.85 -2.08
CA LYS A 103 -12.21 -0.53 -1.47
C LYS A 103 -12.64 -1.60 -0.48
N GLU A 104 -12.54 -2.87 -0.86
CA GLU A 104 -12.86 -4.02 0.01
C GLU A 104 -11.99 -4.01 1.27
N MET A 105 -10.67 -3.82 1.11
CA MET A 105 -9.75 -3.70 2.24
C MET A 105 -10.13 -2.54 3.18
N LEU A 106 -10.56 -1.40 2.62
CA LEU A 106 -10.99 -0.26 3.42
C LEU A 106 -12.28 -0.55 4.20
N VAL A 107 -13.25 -1.20 3.55
CA VAL A 107 -14.50 -1.63 4.20
C VAL A 107 -14.21 -2.59 5.35
N ASP A 108 -13.38 -3.59 5.12
CA ASP A 108 -12.97 -4.57 6.13
C ASP A 108 -12.24 -3.91 7.31
N LEU A 109 -11.41 -2.90 7.04
CA LEU A 109 -10.67 -2.17 8.06
C LEU A 109 -11.56 -1.30 8.95
N LEU A 110 -12.59 -0.68 8.38
CA LEU A 110 -13.45 0.26 9.09
C LEU A 110 -14.61 -0.43 9.83
N GLY A 111 -15.10 -1.58 9.35
CA GLY A 111 -16.03 -2.45 10.11
C GLY A 111 -17.43 -1.87 10.44
N ASP A 112 -17.68 -0.58 10.20
CA ASP A 112 -18.87 0.16 10.66
C ASP A 112 -20.10 0.02 9.73
N GLY A 113 -20.16 -1.02 8.90
CA GLY A 113 -21.24 -1.21 7.91
C GLY A 113 -21.11 -0.33 6.66
N LEU A 114 -19.95 0.30 6.46
CA LEU A 114 -19.57 0.99 5.22
C LEU A 114 -19.63 0.02 4.04
N LYS A 115 -20.33 0.37 2.97
CA LYS A 115 -20.33 -0.41 1.72
C LYS A 115 -19.28 0.09 0.74
N ALA A 116 -18.85 -0.77 -0.18
CA ALA A 116 -17.87 -0.41 -1.21
C ALA A 116 -18.36 0.73 -2.12
N GLU A 117 -19.68 0.88 -2.28
CA GLU A 117 -20.32 1.96 -3.03
C GLU A 117 -20.24 3.32 -2.33
N GLU A 118 -20.09 3.33 -1.00
CA GLU A 118 -19.91 4.56 -0.21
C GLU A 118 -18.46 5.05 -0.24
N VAL A 119 -17.54 4.22 -0.74
CA VAL A 119 -16.13 4.58 -0.95
C VAL A 119 -15.98 5.21 -2.33
N SER A 120 -15.62 6.50 -2.34
CA SER A 120 -15.33 7.23 -3.57
C SER A 120 -13.85 7.09 -3.95
N VAL A 121 -13.58 7.06 -5.26
CA VAL A 121 -12.22 7.08 -5.79
C VAL A 121 -11.88 8.52 -6.12
N VAL A 122 -10.91 9.07 -5.39
CA VAL A 122 -10.46 10.46 -5.56
C VAL A 122 -9.44 10.55 -6.68
N SER A 123 -8.45 9.63 -6.70
CA SER A 123 -7.45 9.59 -7.77
C SER A 123 -6.78 8.22 -7.89
N VAL A 124 -6.24 7.95 -9.08
CA VAL A 124 -5.45 6.75 -9.39
C VAL A 124 -4.29 7.15 -10.28
N GLU A 125 -3.08 6.93 -9.80
CA GLU A 125 -1.84 7.30 -10.51
C GLU A 125 -0.91 6.10 -10.62
N SER A 126 -0.37 5.84 -11.81
CA SER A 126 0.72 4.88 -11.97
C SER A 126 1.99 5.40 -11.30
N ARG A 127 2.70 4.54 -10.57
CA ARG A 127 3.93 4.92 -9.86
C ARG A 127 4.93 3.78 -9.82
N GLU A 128 6.19 4.15 -9.95
CA GLU A 128 7.35 3.29 -9.71
C GLU A 128 7.86 3.54 -8.28
N TRP A 129 7.84 2.50 -7.45
CA TRP A 129 8.36 2.55 -6.08
C TRP A 129 9.83 2.16 -6.06
N ARG A 130 10.65 2.85 -5.28
CA ARG A 130 12.10 2.61 -5.24
C ARG A 130 12.50 1.27 -4.60
N ASP A 131 11.62 0.68 -3.81
CA ASP A 131 11.86 -0.54 -3.05
C ASP A 131 10.54 -1.26 -2.72
N GLY A 132 10.65 -2.44 -2.12
CA GLY A 132 9.51 -3.25 -1.70
C GLY A 132 8.68 -2.67 -0.54
N SER A 133 9.04 -1.50 0.01
CA SER A 133 8.17 -0.80 0.97
C SER A 133 6.99 -0.13 0.31
N LEU A 134 7.02 0.01 -1.03
CA LEU A 134 6.04 0.75 -1.81
C LEU A 134 5.90 2.21 -1.34
N GLY A 135 6.95 2.79 -0.75
CA GLY A 135 6.91 4.14 -0.16
C GLY A 135 6.24 4.22 1.21
N CYS A 136 5.95 3.08 1.85
CA CYS A 136 5.27 2.99 3.15
C CYS A 136 6.13 2.21 4.17
N PRO A 137 7.38 2.66 4.46
CA PRO A 137 8.25 1.92 5.35
C PRO A 137 7.69 1.91 6.78
N LYS A 138 7.70 0.73 7.39
CA LYS A 138 7.39 0.52 8.81
C LYS A 138 8.70 0.43 9.60
N PRO A 139 8.78 1.02 10.80
CA PRO A 139 9.98 0.92 11.64
C PRO A 139 10.36 -0.53 11.92
N GLY A 140 11.66 -0.83 11.86
CA GLY A 140 12.20 -2.16 12.16
C GLY A 140 12.05 -3.21 11.05
N MET A 141 11.51 -2.83 9.89
CA MET A 141 11.39 -3.72 8.74
C MET A 141 12.53 -3.51 7.74
N MET A 142 12.98 -4.59 7.11
CA MET A 142 13.90 -4.56 5.97
C MET A 142 13.11 -4.79 4.69
N TYR A 143 13.41 -4.01 3.65
CA TYR A 143 12.71 -4.06 2.36
C TYR A 143 13.65 -4.46 1.23
N THR A 144 13.09 -5.01 0.16
CA THR A 144 13.86 -5.37 -1.03
C THR A 144 14.26 -4.11 -1.80
N GLN A 145 15.52 -4.03 -2.24
CA GLN A 145 16.01 -2.90 -3.04
C GLN A 145 15.67 -3.06 -4.53
N ALA A 146 14.41 -3.37 -4.83
CA ALA A 146 13.93 -3.58 -6.19
C ALA A 146 12.84 -2.56 -6.54
N THR A 147 13.01 -1.87 -7.67
CA THR A 147 11.99 -0.98 -8.19
C THR A 147 10.73 -1.78 -8.51
N THR A 148 9.59 -1.32 -7.99
CA THR A 148 8.31 -2.02 -8.14
C THR A 148 7.29 -1.10 -8.80
N SER A 149 6.77 -1.48 -9.96
CA SER A 149 5.65 -0.82 -10.61
C SER A 149 4.34 -1.06 -9.86
N GLY A 150 3.49 -0.05 -9.79
CA GLY A 150 2.13 -0.17 -9.32
C GLY A 150 1.37 1.15 -9.38
N TYR A 151 0.48 1.37 -8.42
CA TYR A 151 -0.42 2.52 -8.39
C TYR A 151 -0.50 3.15 -6.99
N LEU A 152 -0.60 4.47 -6.97
CA LEU A 152 -1.15 5.26 -5.87
C LEU A 152 -2.65 5.42 -6.09
N ILE A 153 -3.47 4.89 -5.20
CA ILE A 153 -4.92 4.98 -5.23
C ILE A 153 -5.35 5.78 -4.01
N VAL A 154 -6.07 6.89 -4.21
CA VAL A 154 -6.63 7.69 -3.13
C VAL A 154 -8.12 7.42 -3.06
N LEU A 155 -8.57 6.91 -1.92
CA LEU A 155 -9.97 6.64 -1.62
C LEU A 155 -10.46 7.62 -0.56
N GLU A 156 -11.72 8.01 -0.64
CA GLU A 156 -12.37 8.83 0.40
C GLU A 156 -13.62 8.12 0.91
N ALA A 157 -13.73 8.04 2.24
CA ALA A 157 -14.87 7.49 2.95
C ALA A 157 -15.05 8.22 4.29
N GLY A 158 -16.29 8.60 4.62
CA GLY A 158 -16.59 9.30 5.87
C GLY A 158 -15.83 10.62 6.07
N GLY A 159 -15.51 11.32 4.97
CA GLY A 159 -14.77 12.59 5.00
C GLY A 159 -13.26 12.45 5.30
N ARG A 160 -12.72 11.23 5.25
CA ARG A 160 -11.30 10.93 5.45
C ARG A 160 -10.70 10.36 4.17
N GLN A 161 -9.43 10.67 3.94
CA GLN A 161 -8.70 10.17 2.78
C GLN A 161 -7.74 9.04 3.15
N TYR A 162 -7.72 8.01 2.32
CA TYR A 162 -6.94 6.79 2.48
C TYR A 162 -6.08 6.60 1.24
N GLU A 163 -4.76 6.67 1.41
CA GLU A 163 -3.79 6.44 0.33
C GLU A 163 -3.39 4.96 0.31
N PHE A 164 -3.77 4.23 -0.72
CA PHE A 164 -3.36 2.87 -0.99
C PHE A 164 -2.23 2.84 -2.01
N HIS A 165 -1.14 2.15 -1.66
CA HIS A 165 -0.01 1.94 -2.57
C HIS A 165 0.01 0.48 -2.99
N THR A 166 0.05 0.25 -4.30
CA THR A 166 0.02 -1.10 -4.88
C THR A 166 1.34 -1.43 -5.55
N GLY A 167 1.67 -2.71 -5.64
CA GLY A 167 2.87 -3.21 -6.28
C GLY A 167 2.72 -4.65 -6.80
N GLY A 168 3.45 -5.00 -7.85
CA GLY A 168 3.52 -6.37 -8.37
C GLY A 168 2.18 -6.92 -8.88
N VAL A 169 1.97 -8.24 -8.78
CA VAL A 169 0.81 -8.89 -9.41
C VAL A 169 -0.46 -8.77 -8.55
N ASN A 170 -0.36 -8.56 -7.23
CA ASN A 170 -1.56 -8.54 -6.36
C ASN A 170 -1.36 -7.91 -4.97
N SER A 171 -0.33 -7.08 -4.78
CA SER A 171 -0.05 -6.49 -3.47
C SER A 171 -0.54 -5.04 -3.40
N GLY A 172 -1.14 -4.68 -2.26
CA GLY A 172 -1.61 -3.35 -1.94
C GLY A 172 -1.51 -3.13 -0.44
N VAL A 173 -1.09 -1.94 -0.03
CA VAL A 173 -0.98 -1.54 1.37
C VAL A 173 -1.68 -0.20 1.58
N LEU A 174 -2.44 -0.09 2.67
CA LEU A 174 -2.87 1.21 3.16
C LEU A 174 -1.64 1.94 3.70
N CYS A 175 -1.24 3.00 3.02
CA CYS A 175 -0.03 3.76 3.30
C CYS A 175 -0.28 4.90 4.26
N LYS A 176 -1.31 5.71 3.99
CA LYS A 176 -1.65 6.88 4.78
C LYS A 176 -3.13 7.02 5.02
N ILE A 177 -3.47 7.64 6.16
CA ILE A 177 -4.80 8.09 6.51
C ILE A 177 -4.70 9.57 6.85
N ASP A 178 -5.40 10.43 6.12
CA ASP A 178 -5.36 11.89 6.25
C ASP A 178 -3.92 12.44 6.24
N GLY A 179 -3.09 11.90 5.34
CA GLY A 179 -1.68 12.28 5.18
C GLY A 179 -0.72 11.73 6.25
N LYS A 180 -1.23 11.03 7.28
CA LYS A 180 -0.40 10.39 8.32
C LYS A 180 -0.14 8.92 7.98
N PRO A 181 1.03 8.35 8.34
CA PRO A 181 1.29 6.93 8.11
C PRO A 181 0.21 6.04 8.74
N ALA A 182 -0.32 5.09 7.98
CA ALA A 182 -1.43 4.25 8.45
C ALA A 182 -1.06 3.41 9.68
N TRP A 183 0.19 2.96 9.78
CA TRP A 183 0.68 2.20 10.93
C TRP A 183 0.72 3.02 12.23
N GLU A 184 0.71 4.35 12.14
CA GLU A 184 0.60 5.25 13.29
C GLU A 184 -0.88 5.49 13.63
N ALA A 185 -1.71 5.74 12.61
CA ALA A 185 -3.12 6.04 12.78
C ALA A 185 -3.95 4.86 13.32
N LEU A 186 -3.55 3.62 13.04
CA LEU A 186 -4.27 2.40 13.45
C LEU A 186 -3.86 1.85 14.84
N LYS A 187 -2.96 2.53 15.56
CA LYS A 187 -2.51 2.12 16.91
C LYS A 187 -3.34 2.74 18.04
N GLN A 188 -4.35 3.54 17.72
CA GLN A 188 -5.24 4.19 18.68
C GLN A 188 -6.47 3.32 18.94
#